data_AF-A0A0W8G717-F1
#
_entry.id   AF-A0A0W8G717-F1
#
_cell.length_a   1.000
_cell.length_b   1.000
_cell.length_c   1.000
_cell.angle_alpha   90.00
_cell.angle_beta   90.00
_cell.angle_gamma   90.00
#
_symmetry.space_group_name_H-M   'P 1'
#
loop_
_entity.id
_entity.type
_entity.pdbx_description
1 polymer ?
#
loop_
_entity_poly.entity_id
_entity_poly.type
_entity_poly.pdbx_seq_one_letter_code
_entity_poly.pdbx_strand_id
1 'polypeptide(L)' 'MLAVAHGGVNRALLCGLLGMPLGNLFRLGQDYGCLNLLEFSDAGPVVAAVNIRPGSPVAPA' A
#
# COMPACT_ATOMS: atom_id res chain seq x y z
N MET A 1 11.97 7.17 -0.14
CA MET A 1 11.30 7.88 -1.27
C MET A 1 9.85 8.11 -0.89
N LEU A 2 9.26 9.25 -1.24
CA LEU A 2 7.82 9.51 -1.09
C LEU A 2 7.20 9.66 -2.48
N ALA A 3 6.12 8.95 -2.73
CA ALA A 3 5.30 9.09 -3.93
C ALA A 3 3.86 9.40 -3.51
N VAL A 4 3.23 10.36 -4.20
CA VAL A 4 1.83 10.74 -3.99
C VAL A 4 1.06 10.43 -5.26
N ALA A 5 -0.03 9.69 -5.13
CA ALA A 5 -0.90 9.35 -6.24
C ALA A 5 -2.34 9.17 -5.76
N HIS A 6 -3.25 9.09 -6.74
CA HIS A 6 -4.66 8.83 -6.48
C HIS A 6 -4.89 7.38 -6.01
N GLY A 7 -5.96 7.16 -5.26
CA GLY A 7 -6.29 5.84 -4.75
C GLY A 7 -6.42 4.76 -5.82
N GLY A 8 -6.79 5.09 -7.07
CA GLY A 8 -6.80 4.11 -8.17
C GLY A 8 -5.39 3.59 -8.51
N VAL A 9 -4.43 4.51 -8.65
CA VAL A 9 -3.03 4.19 -8.94
C VAL A 9 -2.40 3.40 -7.80
N ASN A 10 -2.64 3.81 -6.55
CA ASN A 10 -2.11 3.10 -5.38
C ASN A 10 -2.60 1.65 -5.34
N ARG A 11 -3.89 1.40 -5.59
CA ARG A 11 -4.41 0.03 -5.59
C ARG A 11 -3.86 -0.80 -6.74
N ALA A 12 -3.70 -0.23 -7.94
CA ALA A 12 -3.08 -0.94 -9.06
C ALA A 12 -1.62 -1.33 -8.76
N LEU A 13 -0.85 -0.40 -8.18
CA LEU A 13 0.52 -0.66 -7.70
C LEU A 13 0.53 -1.79 -6.66
N LEU A 14 -0.30 -1.70 -5.63
CA LEU A 14 -0.40 -2.71 -4.57
C LEU A 14 -0.84 -4.07 -5.11
N CYS A 15 -1.78 -4.13 -6.05
CA CYS A 15 -2.15 -5.38 -6.70
C CYS A 15 -0.96 -6.02 -7.39
N GLY A 16 -0.15 -5.23 -8.13
CA GLY A 16 1.08 -5.71 -8.76
C GLY A 16 2.09 -6.26 -7.74
N LEU A 17 2.33 -5.53 -6.64
CA LEU A 17 3.27 -5.92 -5.60
C LEU A 17 2.81 -7.17 -4.81
N LEU A 18 1.51 -7.35 -4.61
CA LEU A 18 0.92 -8.48 -3.88
C LEU A 18 0.62 -9.70 -4.77
N GLY A 19 0.95 -9.64 -6.06
CA GLY A 19 0.57 -10.70 -7.01
C GLY A 19 -0.94 -10.89 -7.15
N MET A 20 -1.73 -9.85 -6.84
CA MET A 20 -3.18 -9.88 -6.85
C MET A 20 -3.72 -9.46 -8.23
N PRO A 21 -4.71 -10.17 -8.80
CA PRO A 21 -5.37 -9.75 -10.03
C PRO A 21 -5.99 -8.35 -9.92
N LEU A 22 -5.89 -7.53 -10.97
CA LEU A 22 -6.46 -6.16 -10.99
C LEU A 22 -7.99 -6.13 -10.80
N GLY A 23 -8.71 -7.23 -11.11
CA GLY A 23 -10.15 -7.34 -10.80
C GLY A 23 -10.46 -7.23 -9.29
N ASN A 24 -9.46 -7.40 -8.43
CA ASN A 24 -9.60 -7.27 -6.98
C ASN A 24 -9.19 -5.89 -6.45
N LEU A 25 -8.93 -4.91 -7.32
CA LEU A 25 -8.44 -3.57 -6.97
C LEU A 25 -9.27 -2.91 -5.86
N PHE A 26 -10.60 -3.00 -5.93
CA PHE A 26 -11.51 -2.41 -4.96
C PHE A 26 -11.57 -3.12 -3.60
N ARG A 27 -10.84 -4.23 -3.40
CA ARG A 27 -10.68 -4.87 -2.09
C ARG A 27 -9.67 -4.17 -1.19
N LEU A 28 -8.87 -3.26 -1.75
CA LEU A 28 -7.87 -2.49 -1.01
C LEU A 28 -8.42 -1.11 -0.64
N GLY A 29 -8.59 -0.86 0.66
CA GLY A 29 -8.95 0.46 1.19
C GLY A 29 -7.85 1.47 0.92
N GLN A 30 -8.22 2.70 0.53
CA GLN A 30 -7.31 3.84 0.35
C GLN A 30 -8.09 5.10 0.76
N ASP A 31 -8.06 5.39 2.06
CA ASP A 31 -8.66 6.58 2.63
C ASP A 31 -7.91 7.83 2.17
N TYR A 32 -8.58 8.98 2.18
CA TYR A 32 -7.93 10.23 1.79
C TYR A 32 -6.76 10.55 2.71
N GLY A 33 -5.59 10.82 2.11
CA GLY A 33 -4.37 11.11 2.85
C GLY A 33 -3.76 9.92 3.60
N CYS A 34 -4.21 8.69 3.34
CA CYS A 34 -3.58 7.51 3.92
C CYS A 34 -2.15 7.29 3.40
N LEU A 35 -1.36 6.54 4.16
CA LEU A 35 -0.02 6.11 3.77
C LEU A 35 0.02 4.59 3.55
N ASN A 36 0.80 4.17 2.56
CA ASN A 36 1.20 2.78 2.38
C ASN A 36 2.71 2.71 2.60
N LEU A 37 3.17 1.75 3.39
CA LEU A 37 4.60 1.57 3.65
C LEU A 37 5.11 0.41 2.80
N LEU A 38 6.10 0.70 1.96
CA LEU A 38 6.74 -0.25 1.08
C LEU A 38 8.23 -0.30 1.42
N GLU A 39 8.73 -1.50 1.69
CA GLU A 39 10.14 -1.76 1.96
C GLU A 39 10.75 -2.48 0.76
N PHE A 40 11.90 -1.98 0.29
CA PHE A 40 12.62 -2.57 -0.83
C PHE A 40 13.98 -3.04 -0.32
N SER A 41 14.25 -4.33 -0.51
CA SER A 41 15.52 -4.96 -0.14
C SER A 41 15.99 -5.90 -1.25
N ASP A 42 17.16 -6.52 -1.08
CA ASP A 42 17.67 -7.52 -2.02
C ASP A 42 16.75 -8.75 -2.15
N ALA A 43 15.90 -9.01 -1.14
CA ALA A 43 14.90 -10.08 -1.19
C ALA A 43 13.64 -9.71 -2.00
N GLY A 44 13.52 -8.45 -2.43
CA GLY A 44 12.37 -7.92 -3.17
C GLY A 44 11.52 -6.94 -2.35
N PRO A 45 10.42 -6.44 -2.96
CA PRO A 45 9.52 -5.49 -2.31
C PRO A 45 8.59 -6.17 -1.31
N VAL A 46 8.41 -5.53 -0.16
CA VAL A 46 7.46 -5.93 0.89
C VAL A 46 6.46 -4.80 1.11
N VAL A 47 5.18 -5.15 1.12
CA VAL A 47 4.11 -4.23 1.55
C VAL A 47 3.97 -4.34 3.06
N ALA A 48 4.72 -3.53 3.80
CA ALA A 48 4.78 -3.58 5.26
C ALA A 48 3.47 -3.09 5.91
N ALA A 49 2.81 -2.11 5.29
CA ALA A 49 1.52 -1.62 5.76
C ALA A 49 0.71 -0.97 4.63
N VAL A 50 -0.62 -1.04 4.75
CA VAL A 50 -1.58 -0.48 3.78
C VAL A 50 -2.60 0.37 4.52
N ASN A 51 -2.97 1.51 3.93
CA ASN A 51 -4.05 2.37 4.41
C ASN A 51 -3.84 2.88 5.86
N ILE A 52 -2.61 3.26 6.22
CA ILE A 52 -2.31 3.88 7.52
C ILE A 52 -2.94 5.27 7.56
N ARG A 53 -3.65 5.57 8.66
CA ARG A 53 -4.28 6.86 8.93
C ARG A 53 -3.66 7.47 10.20
N PRO A 54 -3.82 8.78 10.44
CA PRO A 54 -3.57 9.36 11.75
C PRO A 54 -4.34 8.57 12.82
N GLY A 55 -3.62 8.05 13.83
CA GLY A 55 -4.18 7.23 14.90
C GLY A 55 -4.36 5.74 14.58
N SER A 56 -3.98 5.26 13.39
CA SER A 56 -3.86 3.82 13.17
C SER A 56 -2.79 3.23 14.10
N PRO A 57 -3.03 2.09 14.77
CA PRO A 57 -1.99 1.41 15.53
C PRO A 57 -0.88 1.01 14.57
N VAL A 58 0.32 1.56 14.76
CA VAL A 58 1.52 1.08 14.08
C VAL A 58 1.86 -0.25 14.74
N ALA A 59 1.90 -1.33 13.97
CA ALA A 59 2.39 -2.62 14.47
C ALA A 59 3.78 -2.40 15.09
N PRO A 60 4.07 -2.91 16.30
CA PRO A 60 5.38 -2.74 16.90
C PRO A 60 6.44 -3.28 15.93
N ALA A 61 7.53 -2.51 15.77
CA ALA A 61 8.69 -2.87 14.97
C ALA A 61 9.34 -4.17 15.47
#